data_AF-A0A1G5GFI8-F1
#
_entry.id   AF-A0A1G5GFI8-F1
#
_cell.length_a   1.000
_cell.length_b   1.000
_cell.length_c   1.000
_cell.angle_alpha   90.00
_cell.angle_beta   90.00
_cell.angle_gamma   90.00
#
_symmetry.space_group_name_H-M   'P 1'
#
loop_
_entity.id
_entity.type
_entity.pdbx_description
1 polymer ?
#
loop_
_entity_poly.entity_id
_entity_poly.type
_entity_poly.pdbx_seq_one_letter_code
_entity_poly.pdbx_strand_id
1 'polypeptide(L)'
;MRKRNEYTDIWNKKAVICRKMLDAICYGDTVLTPEFKVDDKNRKQYFELLMAIYSTERRFHDSRRNAGIAASAKKGNYKGRGRIRIDKLAAQDIFLDYSAKKIKSAEASKMLGISKSTFLRRYKEYADAKQ
;
A
#
# COMPACT_ATOMS: atom_id res chain seq x y z
N MET A 1 2.49 2.73 -24.61
CA MET A 1 3.77 2.27 -24.03
C MET A 1 4.33 3.36 -23.11
N ARG A 2 4.35 3.18 -21.78
CA ARG A 2 5.05 4.11 -20.87
C ARG A 2 6.56 3.86 -21.02
N LYS A 3 7.31 4.81 -21.57
CA LYS A 3 8.78 4.76 -21.54
C LYS A 3 9.21 4.66 -20.07
N ARG A 4 9.78 3.52 -19.70
CA ARG A 4 10.36 3.28 -18.36
C ARG A 4 11.57 4.22 -18.28
N ASN A 5 11.52 5.19 -17.37
CA ASN A 5 12.50 6.26 -17.33
C ASN A 5 13.79 5.72 -16.69
N GLU A 6 14.83 5.50 -17.48
CA GLU A 6 16.10 4.88 -17.09
C GLU A 6 16.74 5.52 -15.85
N TYR A 7 16.56 6.84 -15.68
CA TYR A 7 16.95 7.56 -14.47
C TYR A 7 16.29 7.00 -13.21
N THR A 8 14.98 6.70 -13.24
CA THR A 8 14.25 6.19 -12.06
C THR A 8 14.77 4.83 -11.58
N ASP A 9 15.31 4.02 -12.49
CA ASP A 9 15.88 2.71 -12.15
C ASP A 9 17.29 2.83 -11.53
N ILE A 10 18.09 3.82 -11.97
CA ILE A 10 19.41 4.12 -11.38
C ILE A 10 19.25 4.71 -9.97
N TRP A 11 18.28 5.61 -9.77
CA TRP A 11 18.04 6.25 -8.47
C TRP A 11 17.49 5.27 -7.42
N ASN A 12 16.58 4.37 -7.80
CA ASN A 12 16.13 3.29 -6.91
C ASN A 12 17.28 2.37 -6.46
N LYS A 13 18.26 2.10 -7.32
CA LYS A 13 19.42 1.27 -6.97
C LYS A 13 20.28 1.94 -5.88
N LYS A 14 20.47 3.27 -5.94
CA LYS A 14 21.28 4.00 -4.94
C LYS A 14 20.70 3.92 -3.53
N ALA A 15 19.40 4.19 -3.36
CA ALA A 15 18.74 4.10 -2.05
C ALA A 15 18.76 2.67 -1.49
N VAL A 16 18.61 1.65 -2.35
CA VAL A 16 18.70 0.23 -1.96
C VAL A 16 20.11 -0.14 -1.52
N ILE A 17 21.14 0.33 -2.23
CA ILE A 17 22.55 0.11 -1.87
C ILE A 17 22.86 0.77 -0.51
N CYS A 18 22.50 2.05 -0.34
CA CYS A 18 22.68 2.73 0.94
C CYS A 18 21.98 1.99 2.08
N ARG A 19 20.74 1.50 1.86
CA ARG A 19 20.03 0.71 2.88
C ARG A 19 20.76 -0.58 3.23
N LYS A 20 21.22 -1.34 2.23
CA LYS A 20 21.98 -2.59 2.48
C LYS A 20 23.28 -2.33 3.25
N MET A 21 23.97 -1.24 2.93
CA MET A 21 25.17 -0.83 3.66
C MET A 21 24.84 -0.42 5.11
N LEU A 22 23.77 0.35 5.31
CA LEU A 22 23.26 0.71 6.64
C LEU A 22 22.86 -0.53 7.46
N ASP A 23 22.18 -1.49 6.84
CA ASP A 23 21.78 -2.74 7.49
C ASP A 23 23.04 -3.50 7.97
N ALA A 24 24.03 -3.72 7.08
CA ALA A 24 25.27 -4.42 7.42
C ALA A 24 26.04 -3.76 8.57
N ILE A 25 26.24 -2.43 8.52
CA ILE A 25 26.97 -1.74 9.60
C ILE A 25 26.19 -1.76 10.92
N CYS A 26 24.86 -1.69 10.89
CA CYS A 26 24.02 -1.75 12.09
C CYS A 26 24.01 -3.14 12.75
N TYR A 27 24.17 -4.21 11.96
CA TYR A 27 24.37 -5.56 12.49
C TYR A 27 25.77 -5.80 13.07
N GLY A 28 26.70 -4.85 12.88
CA GLY A 28 28.07 -4.93 13.36
C GLY A 28 29.05 -5.50 12.34
N ASP A 29 28.59 -5.80 11.12
CA ASP A 29 29.45 -6.34 10.08
C ASP A 29 30.52 -5.34 9.64
N THR A 30 31.69 -5.84 9.25
CA THR A 30 32.73 -5.06 8.59
C THR A 30 32.46 -5.04 7.09
N VAL A 31 32.32 -3.85 6.51
CA VAL A 31 32.12 -3.70 5.06
C VAL A 31 33.48 -3.50 4.40
N LEU A 32 33.84 -4.38 3.48
CA LEU A 32 35.07 -4.31 2.69
C LEU A 32 34.73 -4.05 1.23
N THR A 33 35.32 -2.99 0.68
CA THR A 33 35.30 -2.68 -0.75
C THR A 33 36.72 -2.45 -1.22
N PRO A 34 37.00 -2.51 -2.54
CA PRO A 34 38.33 -2.19 -3.05
C PRO A 34 38.81 -0.78 -2.66
N GLU A 35 37.88 0.16 -2.46
CA GLU A 35 38.18 1.58 -2.24
C GLU A 35 38.18 1.98 -0.76
N PHE A 36 37.39 1.33 0.09
CA PHE A 36 37.28 1.66 1.51
C PHE A 36 36.85 0.48 2.39
N LYS A 37 37.11 0.63 3.69
CA LYS A 37 36.71 -0.29 4.75
C LYS A 37 35.90 0.43 5.82
N VAL A 38 34.78 -0.17 6.23
CA VAL A 38 33.99 0.26 7.38
C VAL A 38 34.09 -0.78 8.49
N ASP A 39 34.66 -0.38 9.63
CA ASP A 39 34.85 -1.21 10.83
C ASP A 39 34.43 -0.46 12.11
N ASP A 40 34.61 -1.07 13.28
CA ASP A 40 34.22 -0.50 14.57
C ASP A 40 34.75 0.92 14.81
N LYS A 41 35.92 1.26 14.26
CA LYS A 41 36.59 2.55 14.52
C LYS A 41 35.90 3.71 13.80
N ASN A 42 35.39 3.46 12.60
CA ASN A 42 34.77 4.48 11.75
C ASN A 42 33.26 4.27 11.52
N ARG A 43 32.69 3.18 12.04
CA ARG A 43 31.27 2.80 11.86
C ARG A 43 30.32 3.94 12.14
N LYS A 44 30.53 4.67 13.24
CA LYS A 44 29.65 5.78 13.64
C LYS A 44 29.61 6.89 12.58
N GLN A 45 30.78 7.27 12.06
CA GLN A 45 30.90 8.34 11.06
C GLN A 45 30.22 7.94 9.75
N TYR A 46 30.45 6.70 9.30
CA TYR A 46 29.79 6.17 8.10
C TYR A 46 28.28 6.01 8.29
N PHE A 47 27.83 5.59 9.47
CA PHE A 47 26.40 5.53 9.79
C PHE A 47 25.75 6.90 9.68
N GLU A 48 26.31 7.93 10.30
CA GLU A 48 25.77 9.29 10.26
C GLU A 48 25.69 9.83 8.81
N LEU A 49 26.76 9.64 8.04
CA LEU A 49 26.82 10.04 6.63
C LEU A 49 25.77 9.30 5.78
N LEU A 50 25.75 7.96 5.85
CA LEU A 50 24.84 7.13 5.06
C LEU A 50 23.38 7.39 5.43
N MET A 51 23.08 7.64 6.71
CA MET A 51 21.74 8.02 7.18
C MET A 51 21.31 9.38 6.64
N ALA A 52 22.20 10.37 6.63
CA ALA A 52 21.91 11.69 6.05
C ALA A 52 21.58 11.57 4.55
N ILE A 53 22.37 10.80 3.80
CA ILE A 53 22.14 10.54 2.36
C ILE A 53 20.81 9.80 2.16
N TYR A 54 20.61 8.69 2.87
CA TYR A 54 19.41 7.86 2.73
C TYR A 54 18.13 8.62 3.06
N SER A 55 18.12 9.38 4.17
CA SER A 55 16.95 10.16 4.59
C SER A 55 16.60 11.28 3.60
N THR A 56 17.62 11.92 3.03
CA THR A 56 17.43 12.97 2.02
C THR A 56 16.81 12.41 0.75
N GLU A 57 17.36 11.30 0.22
CA GLU A 57 16.82 10.63 -0.96
C GLU A 57 15.39 10.13 -0.70
N ARG A 58 15.13 9.60 0.49
CA ARG A 58 13.80 9.12 0.87
C ARG A 58 12.77 10.25 0.87
N ARG A 59 13.10 11.39 1.48
CA ARG A 59 12.23 12.59 1.49
C ARG A 59 11.97 13.09 0.08
N PHE A 60 12.98 13.09 -0.79
CA PHE A 60 12.81 13.47 -2.19
C PHE A 60 11.81 12.55 -2.91
N HIS A 61 11.95 11.23 -2.76
CA HIS A 61 11.00 10.27 -3.35
C HIS A 61 9.58 10.41 -2.81
N ASP A 62 9.42 10.58 -1.50
CA ASP A 62 8.11 10.73 -0.88
C ASP A 62 7.44 12.03 -1.35
N SER A 63 8.19 13.14 -1.51
CA SER A 63 7.66 14.38 -2.07
C SER A 63 7.17 14.22 -3.52
N ARG A 64 7.93 13.52 -4.37
CA ARG A 64 7.55 13.22 -5.76
C ARG A 64 6.32 12.32 -5.83
N ARG A 65 6.27 11.28 -4.98
CA ARG A 65 5.11 10.39 -4.86
C ARG A 65 3.86 11.16 -4.45
N ASN A 66 3.97 12.02 -3.44
CA ASN A 66 2.88 12.86 -2.97
C ASN A 66 2.39 13.83 -4.05
N ALA A 67 3.28 14.47 -4.79
CA ALA A 67 2.92 15.32 -5.93
C ALA A 67 2.17 14.53 -7.02
N GLY A 68 2.62 13.31 -7.32
CA GLY A 68 1.94 12.41 -8.26
C GLY A 68 0.55 11.98 -7.77
N ILE A 69 0.41 11.64 -6.49
CA ILE A 69 -0.87 11.31 -5.86
C ILE A 69 -1.82 12.51 -5.92
N ALA A 70 -1.35 13.71 -5.54
CA ALA A 70 -2.14 14.94 -5.58
C ALA A 70 -2.62 15.26 -7.01
N ALA A 71 -1.75 15.13 -8.00
CA ALA A 71 -2.12 15.31 -9.41
C ALA A 71 -3.16 14.27 -9.88
N SER A 72 -3.04 13.01 -9.44
CA SER A 72 -4.02 11.96 -9.76
C SER A 72 -5.36 12.16 -9.05
N ALA A 73 -5.33 12.61 -7.79
CA ALA A 73 -6.52 12.96 -7.02
C ALA A 73 -7.28 14.13 -7.65
N LYS A 74 -6.58 15.18 -8.10
CA LYS A 74 -7.17 16.30 -8.86
C LYS A 74 -7.87 15.83 -10.15
N LYS A 75 -7.41 14.74 -10.76
CA LYS A 75 -8.05 14.11 -11.93
C LYS A 75 -9.22 13.18 -11.58
N GLY A 76 -9.58 13.05 -10.29
CA GLY A 76 -10.68 12.19 -9.84
C GLY A 76 -10.38 10.69 -9.84
N ASN A 77 -9.11 10.29 -9.99
CA ASN A 77 -8.73 8.88 -10.05
C ASN A 77 -8.75 8.18 -8.68
N TYR A 78 -8.70 8.94 -7.59
CA TYR A 78 -8.68 8.38 -6.23
C TYR A 78 -10.10 8.05 -5.76
N LYS A 79 -10.51 6.78 -5.88
CA LYS A 79 -11.86 6.29 -5.51
C LYS A 79 -11.87 5.43 -4.23
N GLY A 80 -10.78 5.45 -3.47
CA GLY A 80 -10.57 4.62 -2.29
C GLY A 80 -10.44 3.13 -2.62
N ARG A 81 -10.60 2.28 -1.60
CA ARG A 81 -10.59 0.82 -1.78
C ARG A 81 -11.81 0.40 -2.60
N GLY A 82 -11.57 -0.33 -3.69
CA GLY A 82 -12.64 -0.94 -4.47
C GLY A 82 -13.56 -1.80 -3.59
N ARG A 83 -14.87 -1.75 -3.87
CA ARG A 83 -15.85 -2.58 -3.15
C ARG A 83 -15.59 -4.06 -3.44
N ILE A 84 -15.81 -4.92 -2.44
CA ILE A 84 -15.82 -6.37 -2.63
C ILE A 84 -16.86 -6.70 -3.69
N ARG A 85 -16.46 -7.46 -4.71
CA ARG A 85 -17.37 -7.92 -5.75
C ARG A 85 -18.25 -9.00 -5.15
N ILE A 86 -19.55 -8.78 -5.25
CA ILE A 86 -20.59 -9.76 -4.92
C ILE A 86 -21.36 -10.04 -6.20
N ASP A 87 -21.81 -11.28 -6.37
CA ASP A 87 -22.74 -11.60 -7.45
C ASP A 87 -24.05 -10.82 -7.20
N LYS A 88 -24.45 -10.02 -8.18
CA LYS A 88 -25.61 -9.13 -8.07
C LYS A 88 -26.92 -9.92 -8.05
N LEU A 89 -27.00 -11.01 -8.81
CA LEU A 89 -28.23 -11.81 -8.91
C LEU A 89 -28.44 -12.55 -7.58
N ALA A 90 -27.43 -13.27 -7.11
CA ALA A 90 -27.48 -13.93 -5.81
C ALA A 90 -27.73 -12.95 -4.64
N ALA A 91 -27.17 -11.73 -4.71
CA ALA A 91 -27.40 -10.71 -3.69
C ALA A 91 -28.85 -10.21 -3.67
N GLN A 92 -29.52 -10.07 -4.82
CA GLN A 92 -30.92 -9.64 -4.88
C GLN A 92 -31.85 -10.64 -4.19
N ASP A 93 -31.73 -11.93 -4.51
CA ASP A 93 -32.56 -12.98 -3.91
C ASP A 93 -32.37 -13.03 -2.39
N ILE A 94 -31.12 -12.97 -1.95
CA ILE A 94 -30.78 -12.98 -0.52
C ILE A 94 -31.28 -11.71 0.20
N PHE A 95 -31.28 -10.55 -0.45
CA PHE A 95 -31.86 -9.33 0.13
C PHE A 95 -33.38 -9.42 0.23
N LEU A 96 -34.06 -10.01 -0.74
CA LEU A 96 -35.50 -10.24 -0.69
C LEU A 96 -35.87 -11.19 0.46
N ASP A 97 -35.18 -12.33 0.57
CA ASP A 97 -35.41 -13.29 1.65
C ASP A 97 -35.10 -12.72 3.04
N TYR A 98 -34.06 -11.89 3.14
CA TYR A 98 -33.76 -11.15 4.38
C TYR A 98 -34.86 -10.12 4.71
N SER A 99 -35.36 -9.39 3.72
CA SER A 99 -36.45 -8.42 3.91
C SER A 99 -37.76 -9.09 4.36
N ALA A 100 -38.02 -10.29 3.86
CA ALA A 100 -39.14 -11.14 4.26
C ALA A 100 -38.93 -11.86 5.60
N LYS A 101 -37.81 -11.60 6.30
CA LYS A 101 -37.41 -12.23 7.57
C LYS A 101 -37.26 -13.76 7.49
N LYS A 102 -37.06 -14.33 6.30
CA LYS A 102 -36.86 -15.78 6.11
C LYS A 102 -35.47 -16.26 6.55
N ILE A 103 -34.47 -15.40 6.42
CA ILE A 103 -33.08 -15.69 6.78
C ILE A 103 -32.53 -14.61 7.73
N LYS A 104 -31.58 -14.99 8.58
CA LYS A 104 -30.89 -14.03 9.47
C LYS A 104 -29.69 -13.39 8.76
N SER A 105 -29.30 -12.20 9.22
CA SER A 105 -28.16 -11.46 8.66
C SER A 105 -26.83 -12.23 8.74
N ALA A 106 -26.66 -13.13 9.71
CA ALA A 106 -25.48 -14.00 9.82
C ALA A 106 -25.46 -15.12 8.77
N GLU A 107 -26.63 -15.64 8.39
CA GLU A 107 -26.77 -16.67 7.35
C GLU A 107 -26.61 -16.03 5.97
N ALA A 108 -27.30 -14.92 5.73
CA ALA A 108 -27.22 -14.15 4.49
C ALA A 108 -25.79 -13.70 4.17
N SER A 109 -25.02 -13.27 5.17
CA SER A 109 -23.62 -12.88 4.97
C SER A 109 -22.72 -14.06 4.61
N LYS A 110 -22.97 -15.24 5.19
CA LYS A 110 -22.24 -16.47 4.86
C LYS A 110 -22.53 -16.92 3.43
N MET A 111 -23.80 -16.90 3.02
CA MET A 111 -24.22 -17.25 1.65
C MET A 111 -23.55 -16.36 0.60
N LEU A 112 -23.35 -15.07 0.91
CA LEU A 112 -22.67 -14.11 0.03
C LEU A 112 -21.15 -14.07 0.18
N GLY A 113 -20.56 -14.87 1.08
CA GLY A 113 -19.10 -14.87 1.32
C GLY A 113 -18.54 -13.54 1.82
N ILE A 114 -19.35 -12.73 2.52
CA ILE A 114 -18.96 -11.40 3.02
C ILE A 114 -19.14 -11.29 4.53
N SER A 115 -18.51 -10.28 5.15
CA SER A 115 -18.76 -9.99 6.56
C SER A 115 -20.20 -9.54 6.79
N LYS A 116 -20.74 -9.84 7.97
CA LYS A 116 -22.06 -9.38 8.42
C LYS A 116 -22.22 -7.85 8.31
N SER A 117 -21.18 -7.09 8.66
CA SER A 117 -21.15 -5.63 8.51
C SER A 117 -21.23 -5.17 7.05
N THR A 118 -20.56 -5.87 6.14
CA THR A 118 -20.63 -5.60 4.69
C THR A 118 -22.03 -5.90 4.16
N PHE A 119 -22.61 -7.04 4.58
CA PHE A 119 -23.97 -7.41 4.23
C PHE A 119 -24.98 -6.35 4.63
N LEU A 120 -25.00 -5.94 5.91
CA LEU A 120 -25.95 -4.96 6.42
C LEU A 120 -25.83 -3.61 5.69
N ARG A 121 -24.59 -3.17 5.41
CA ARG A 121 -24.36 -1.94 4.64
C ARG A 121 -24.89 -2.05 3.21
N ARG A 122 -24.67 -3.18 2.54
CA ARG A 122 -25.18 -3.44 1.18
C ARG A 122 -26.70 -3.50 1.15
N TYR A 123 -27.31 -4.15 2.15
CA TYR A 123 -28.75 -4.24 2.27
C TYR A 123 -29.38 -2.86 2.48
N LYS A 124 -28.76 -2.00 3.32
CA LYS A 124 -29.19 -0.61 3.47
C LYS A 124 -29.15 0.15 2.14
N GLU A 125 -28.03 0.07 1.41
CA GLU A 125 -27.91 0.68 0.08
C GLU A 125 -28.97 0.16 -0.92
N TYR A 126 -29.34 -1.12 -0.84
CA TYR A 126 -30.42 -1.71 -1.64
C TYR A 126 -31.81 -1.21 -1.24
N ALA A 127 -32.08 -1.11 0.07
CA ALA A 127 -33.35 -0.61 0.59
C ALA A 127 -33.56 0.87 0.23
N ASP A 128 -32.52 1.69 0.40
CA ASP A 128 -32.53 3.12 0.06
C ASP A 128 -32.74 3.35 -1.45
N ALA A 129 -32.28 2.43 -2.31
CA ALA A 129 -32.44 2.51 -3.77
C ALA A 129 -33.82 2.05 -4.29
N LYS A 130 -34.64 1.41 -3.43
CA LYS A 130 -36.00 0.95 -3.76
C LYS A 130 -37.06 1.99 -3.36
N GLN A 131 -36.67 3.01 -2.59
CA GLN A 131 -37.49 4.13 -2.15
C GLN A 131 -37.53 5.23 -3.21
#